data_AF-A0A0N4UTM0-F1
#
_entry.id   AF-A0A0N4UTM0-F1
#
_cell.length_a   1.000
_cell.length_b   1.000
_cell.length_c   1.000
_cell.angle_alpha   90.00
_cell.angle_beta   90.00
_cell.angle_gamma   90.00
#
_symmetry.space_group_name_H-M   'P 1'
#
loop_
_entity.id
_entity.type
_entity.pdbx_description
1 polymer ?
#
loop_
_entity_poly.entity_id
_entity_poly.type
_entity_poly.pdbx_seq_one_letter_code
_entity_poly.pdbx_strand_id
1 'polypeptide(L)'
;MRGKHLERLALTSRFEFKPPVFLDLGLSDIPLFRSGHWRWKHQNLAFFASRGQRPYMEDRMHYMFDPYNSILIFSIFDGHGGPYVSQYLEKNYANALRRRLLEFAANATTESLTSKEFRDCFAEAIITEVHNLDDAISRMHASYTLYTGSTLISVILEKHRYLTVVNVGDSRAVACDGRGRAVPLSEDHKPSDVS
;
A
#
# COMPACT_ATOMS: atom_id res chain seq x y z
N MET A 1 -53.19 -8.44 12.36
CA MET A 1 -53.51 -7.05 11.94
C MET A 1 -52.83 -6.76 10.61
N ARG A 2 -53.57 -6.44 9.55
CA ARG A 2 -53.00 -5.95 8.28
C ARG A 2 -53.19 -4.44 8.24
N GLY A 3 -52.10 -3.68 8.26
CA GLY A 3 -52.13 -2.22 8.28
C GLY A 3 -52.79 -1.67 7.01
N LYS A 4 -53.96 -1.06 7.14
CA LYS A 4 -54.76 -0.51 6.03
C LYS A 4 -54.23 0.83 5.47
N HIS A 5 -53.10 1.33 5.98
CA HIS A 5 -52.54 2.65 5.65
C HIS A 5 -51.01 2.63 5.49
N LEU A 6 -50.41 1.51 5.09
CA LEU A 6 -48.99 1.48 4.76
C LEU A 6 -48.82 1.98 3.31
N GLU A 7 -48.41 3.24 3.16
CA GLU A 7 -47.93 3.72 1.87
C GLU A 7 -46.63 2.99 1.51
N ARG A 8 -46.57 2.49 0.28
CA ARG A 8 -45.36 1.87 -0.27
C ARG A 8 -44.36 3.00 -0.53
N LEU A 9 -43.54 3.32 0.48
CA LEU A 9 -42.30 4.08 0.29
C LEU A 9 -41.42 3.26 -0.65
N ALA A 10 -41.61 3.43 -1.96
CA ALA A 10 -40.59 3.07 -2.92
C ALA A 10 -39.35 3.84 -2.48
N LEU A 11 -38.30 3.12 -2.11
CA LEU A 11 -36.95 3.62 -1.85
C LEU A 11 -36.46 4.32 -3.13
N THR A 12 -36.99 5.50 -3.38
CA THR A 12 -36.66 6.34 -4.53
C THR A 12 -35.36 7.03 -4.18
N SER A 13 -34.28 6.47 -4.74
CA SER A 13 -32.95 7.04 -4.99
C SER A 13 -32.14 7.67 -3.85
N ARG A 14 -32.67 7.84 -2.63
CA ARG A 14 -31.93 8.48 -1.51
C ARG A 14 -31.05 7.53 -0.69
N PHE A 15 -31.22 6.22 -0.86
CA PHE A 15 -30.41 5.19 -0.21
C PHE A 15 -29.92 4.16 -1.23
N GLU A 16 -29.44 4.62 -2.39
CA GLU A 16 -28.66 3.75 -3.27
C GLU A 16 -27.38 3.32 -2.51
N PHE A 17 -27.41 2.10 -1.97
CA PHE A 17 -26.20 1.46 -1.49
C PHE A 17 -25.24 1.31 -2.66
N LYS A 18 -24.19 2.12 -2.67
CA LYS A 18 -23.06 1.94 -3.58
C LYS A 18 -22.09 0.99 -2.86
N PRO A 19 -21.97 -0.27 -3.31
CA PRO A 19 -21.01 -1.18 -2.70
C PRO A 19 -19.61 -0.55 -2.76
N PRO A 20 -18.80 -0.71 -1.71
CA PRO A 20 -17.41 -0.30 -1.75
C PRO A 20 -16.72 -0.91 -2.99
N VAL A 21 -15.98 -0.10 -3.72
CA VAL A 21 -15.31 -0.52 -4.94
C VAL A 21 -13.88 -0.91 -4.62
N PHE A 22 -13.43 -2.06 -5.11
CA PHE A 22 -12.02 -2.42 -5.09
C PHE A 22 -11.22 -1.42 -5.92
N LEU A 23 -10.21 -0.79 -5.32
CA LEU A 23 -9.36 0.17 -6.02
C LEU A 23 -7.95 -0.40 -6.11
N ASP A 24 -7.36 -0.29 -7.29
CA ASP A 24 -5.98 -0.67 -7.60
C ASP A 24 -5.42 0.42 -8.51
N LEU A 25 -4.44 1.18 -8.03
CA LEU A 25 -3.98 2.39 -8.69
C LEU A 25 -2.48 2.57 -8.50
N GLY A 26 -1.72 2.58 -9.58
CA GLY A 26 -0.33 3.03 -9.62
C GLY A 26 -0.19 4.51 -9.99
N LEU A 27 1.03 5.03 -9.88
CA LEU A 27 1.41 6.29 -10.50
C LEU A 27 1.17 6.26 -12.02
N SER A 28 1.44 5.11 -12.64
CA SER A 28 1.32 4.87 -14.09
C SER A 28 -0.13 5.05 -14.59
N ASP A 29 -1.13 4.91 -13.72
CA ASP A 29 -2.55 5.10 -14.04
C ASP A 29 -3.00 6.57 -13.88
N ILE A 30 -2.17 7.41 -13.25
CA ILE A 30 -2.49 8.82 -13.00
C ILE A 30 -1.97 9.65 -14.18
N PRO A 31 -2.81 10.50 -14.80
CA PRO A 31 -2.37 11.32 -15.92
C PRO A 31 -1.33 12.36 -15.48
N LEU A 32 -0.27 12.51 -16.29
CA LEU A 32 0.69 13.59 -16.13
C LEU A 32 0.05 14.92 -16.54
N PHE A 33 -0.09 15.83 -15.57
CA PHE A 33 -0.59 17.18 -15.84
C PHE A 33 0.46 18.00 -16.60
N ARG A 34 0.01 18.97 -17.41
CA ARG A 34 0.88 19.86 -18.22
C ARG A 34 1.97 20.55 -17.41
N SER A 35 1.72 20.78 -16.13
CA SER A 35 2.63 21.35 -15.14
C SER A 35 3.70 20.39 -14.63
N GLY A 36 3.82 19.18 -15.19
CA GLY A 36 4.88 18.23 -14.83
C GLY A 36 4.68 17.53 -13.49
N HIS A 37 3.43 17.34 -13.07
CA HIS A 37 3.09 16.66 -11.82
C HIS A 37 1.95 15.66 -11.99
N TRP A 38 1.93 14.69 -11.09
CA TRP A 38 0.86 13.74 -10.88
C TRP A 38 0.11 14.14 -9.63
N ARG A 39 -1.22 14.06 -9.67
CA ARG A 39 -2.05 14.26 -8.49
C ARG A 39 -3.28 13.39 -8.58
N TRP A 40 -3.68 12.86 -7.44
CA TRP A 40 -4.91 12.10 -7.33
C TRP A 40 -5.51 12.30 -5.95
N LYS A 41 -6.84 12.29 -5.86
CA LYS A 41 -7.57 12.44 -4.61
C LYS A 41 -8.78 11.52 -4.59
N HIS A 42 -8.82 10.71 -3.55
CA HIS A 42 -9.97 9.92 -3.12
C HIS A 42 -10.49 10.46 -1.77
N GLN A 43 -11.56 9.88 -1.24
CA GLN A 43 -12.15 10.32 0.03
C GLN A 43 -11.14 10.27 1.19
N ASN A 44 -10.31 9.22 1.22
CA ASN A 44 -9.40 8.93 2.34
C ASN A 44 -7.91 9.00 1.95
N LEU A 45 -7.60 9.33 0.70
CA LEU A 45 -6.22 9.42 0.22
C LEU A 45 -6.06 10.64 -0.69
N ALA A 46 -4.98 11.38 -0.50
CA ALA A 46 -4.48 12.32 -1.49
C ALA A 46 -3.05 11.97 -1.82
N PHE A 47 -2.71 12.05 -3.10
CA PHE A 47 -1.36 11.81 -3.59
C PHE A 47 -0.95 12.97 -4.50
N PHE A 48 0.32 13.34 -4.39
CA PHE A 48 0.99 14.28 -5.27
C PHE A 48 2.42 13.83 -5.50
N ALA A 49 2.87 13.89 -6.74
CA ALA A 49 4.27 13.72 -7.10
C ALA A 49 4.66 14.68 -8.21
N SER A 50 5.92 15.06 -8.25
CA SER A 50 6.50 15.83 -9.34
C SER A 50 7.87 15.27 -9.65
N ARG A 51 8.21 15.22 -10.95
CA ARG A 51 9.57 14.90 -11.39
C ARG A 51 10.61 15.88 -10.83
N GLY A 52 10.18 17.10 -10.52
CA GLY A 52 11.08 18.18 -10.10
C GLY A 52 12.12 18.48 -11.18
N GLN A 53 13.36 18.72 -10.73
CA GLN A 53 14.50 19.04 -11.60
C GLN A 53 15.18 17.82 -12.22
N ARG A 54 14.74 16.59 -11.90
CA ARG A 54 15.33 15.37 -12.45
C ARG A 54 14.97 15.22 -13.94
N PRO A 55 15.86 14.64 -14.76
CA PRO A 55 15.58 14.42 -16.18
C PRO A 55 14.45 13.41 -16.41
N TYR A 56 14.26 12.45 -15.51
CA TYR A 56 13.23 11.41 -15.57
C TYR A 56 12.62 11.17 -14.18
N MET A 57 11.45 10.52 -14.14
CA MET A 57 10.72 10.19 -12.91
C MET A 57 10.98 8.72 -12.55
N GLU A 58 11.74 8.48 -11.48
CA GLU A 58 12.01 7.14 -10.96
C GLU A 58 11.03 6.73 -9.88
N ASP A 59 10.49 7.68 -9.10
CA ASP A 59 9.58 7.32 -8.02
C ASP A 59 8.29 6.72 -8.59
N ARG A 60 7.73 5.77 -7.86
CA ARG A 60 6.42 5.20 -8.09
C ARG A 60 5.61 5.23 -6.81
N MET A 61 4.30 5.11 -6.96
CA MET A 61 3.37 4.90 -5.86
C MET A 61 2.42 3.78 -6.25
N HIS A 62 1.85 3.12 -5.26
CA HIS A 62 0.75 2.21 -5.47
C HIS A 62 -0.25 2.32 -4.33
N TYR A 63 -1.53 2.39 -4.67
CA TYR A 63 -2.65 2.40 -3.74
C TYR A 63 -3.62 1.27 -4.07
N MET A 64 -3.80 0.36 -3.13
CA MET A 64 -4.79 -0.71 -3.19
C MET A 64 -5.77 -0.56 -2.03
N PHE A 65 -7.06 -0.63 -2.34
CA PHE A 65 -8.12 -0.74 -1.35
C PHE A 65 -8.99 -1.95 -1.68
N ASP A 66 -8.88 -2.98 -0.84
CA ASP A 66 -9.73 -4.17 -0.86
C ASP A 66 -10.80 -4.07 0.23
N PRO A 67 -12.01 -3.60 -0.11
CA PRO A 67 -13.08 -3.50 0.87
C PRO A 67 -13.62 -4.86 1.32
N TYR A 68 -13.44 -5.93 0.53
CA TYR A 68 -13.97 -7.26 0.84
C TYR A 68 -13.21 -7.91 1.99
N ASN A 69 -11.90 -7.61 2.09
CA ASN A 69 -11.04 -8.10 3.16
C ASN A 69 -10.65 -7.01 4.17
N SER A 70 -11.15 -5.79 3.98
CA SER A 70 -10.80 -4.61 4.81
C SER A 70 -9.30 -4.36 4.86
N ILE A 71 -8.63 -4.45 3.71
CA ILE A 71 -7.20 -4.21 3.54
C ILE A 71 -7.00 -2.95 2.71
N LEU A 72 -6.16 -2.04 3.18
CA LEU A 72 -5.65 -0.91 2.41
C LEU A 72 -4.13 -0.99 2.42
N ILE A 73 -3.51 -0.92 1.24
CA ILE A 73 -2.07 -0.87 1.06
C ILE A 73 -1.74 0.42 0.31
N PHE A 74 -0.91 1.26 0.90
CA PHE A 74 -0.36 2.43 0.22
C PHE A 74 1.16 2.40 0.28
N SER A 75 1.80 2.42 -0.88
CA SER A 75 3.23 2.23 -1.00
C SER A 75 3.85 3.31 -1.87
N ILE A 76 5.07 3.72 -1.52
CA ILE A 76 5.93 4.62 -2.30
C ILE A 76 7.26 3.89 -2.51
N PHE A 77 7.79 4.04 -3.72
CA PHE A 77 9.03 3.40 -4.15
C PHE A 77 9.92 4.49 -4.77
N ASP A 78 11.01 4.86 -4.12
CA ASP A 78 12.01 5.79 -4.66
C ASP A 78 13.03 4.97 -5.46
N GLY A 79 13.00 5.08 -6.79
CA GLY A 79 13.87 4.31 -7.68
C GLY A 79 15.23 4.98 -7.87
N HIS A 80 16.29 4.19 -8.01
CA HIS A 80 17.64 4.71 -8.30
C HIS A 80 18.38 3.83 -9.30
N GLY A 81 19.22 4.45 -10.13
CA GLY A 81 19.97 3.76 -11.19
C GLY A 81 19.11 3.35 -12.40
N GLY A 82 17.83 3.70 -12.40
CA GLY A 82 16.84 3.38 -13.41
C GLY A 82 15.46 3.12 -12.76
N PRO A 83 14.34 3.36 -13.49
CA PRO A 83 12.99 3.22 -12.93
C PRO A 83 12.49 1.77 -12.87
N TYR A 84 13.30 0.79 -13.28
CA TYR A 84 12.80 -0.57 -13.51
C TYR A 84 12.31 -1.24 -12.23
N VAL A 85 13.08 -1.17 -11.14
CA VAL A 85 12.73 -1.82 -9.87
C VAL A 85 11.50 -1.15 -9.25
N SER A 86 11.44 0.18 -9.23
CA SER A 86 10.26 0.89 -8.73
C SER A 86 9.01 0.61 -9.57
N GLN A 87 9.13 0.49 -10.89
CA GLN A 87 8.05 0.06 -11.80
C GLN A 87 7.62 -1.38 -11.56
N TYR A 88 8.55 -2.27 -11.26
CA TYR A 88 8.25 -3.65 -10.91
C TYR A 88 7.46 -3.70 -9.59
N LEU A 89 7.91 -2.98 -8.57
CA LEU A 89 7.24 -2.91 -7.28
C LEU A 89 5.84 -2.31 -7.40
N GLU A 90 5.68 -1.22 -8.16
CA GLU A 90 4.37 -0.63 -8.47
C GLU A 90 3.36 -1.68 -8.96
N LYS A 91 3.78 -2.56 -9.87
CA LYS A 91 2.88 -3.55 -10.49
C LYS A 91 2.61 -4.77 -9.62
N ASN A 92 3.57 -5.17 -8.78
CA ASN A 92 3.56 -6.50 -8.17
C ASN A 92 3.42 -6.48 -6.64
N TYR A 93 3.96 -5.46 -5.96
CA TYR A 93 4.12 -5.47 -4.51
C TYR A 93 2.79 -5.64 -3.76
N ALA A 94 1.81 -4.78 -4.04
CA ALA A 94 0.54 -4.81 -3.29
C ALA A 94 -0.27 -6.09 -3.54
N ASN A 95 -0.27 -6.60 -4.77
CA ASN A 95 -0.95 -7.85 -5.13
C ASN A 95 -0.29 -9.07 -4.47
N ALA A 96 1.05 -9.13 -4.50
CA ALA A 96 1.82 -10.17 -3.83
C ALA A 96 1.57 -10.17 -2.31
N LEU A 97 1.63 -8.99 -1.70
CA LEU A 97 1.39 -8.81 -0.28
C LEU A 97 -0.04 -9.15 0.11
N ARG A 98 -1.03 -8.63 -0.61
CA ARG A 98 -2.45 -8.96 -0.39
C ARG A 98 -2.67 -10.47 -0.41
N ARG A 99 -2.15 -11.17 -1.42
CA ARG A 99 -2.28 -12.64 -1.51
C ARG A 99 -1.69 -13.32 -0.28
N ARG A 100 -0.47 -12.95 0.13
CA ARG A 100 0.18 -13.47 1.33
C ARG A 100 -0.66 -13.24 2.60
N LEU A 101 -1.24 -12.04 2.76
CA LEU A 101 -2.07 -11.71 3.93
C LEU A 101 -3.36 -12.52 3.97
N LEU A 102 -3.99 -12.75 2.81
CA LEU A 102 -5.20 -13.59 2.73
C LEU A 102 -4.90 -15.06 3.02
N GLU A 103 -3.80 -15.59 2.50
CA GLU A 103 -3.32 -16.95 2.79
C GLU A 103 -3.03 -17.10 4.30
N PHE A 104 -2.34 -16.12 4.89
CA PHE A 104 -2.07 -16.09 6.33
C PHE A 104 -3.36 -16.06 7.16
N ALA A 105 -4.32 -15.20 6.82
CA ALA A 105 -5.59 -15.09 7.53
C ALA A 105 -6.42 -16.38 7.47
N ALA A 106 -6.42 -17.07 6.32
CA ALA A 106 -7.09 -18.35 6.16
C ALA A 106 -6.47 -19.43 7.08
N ASN A 107 -5.14 -19.51 7.14
CA ASN A 107 -4.44 -20.49 7.96
C ASN A 107 -4.57 -20.20 9.47
N ALA A 108 -4.49 -18.91 9.86
CA ALA A 108 -4.57 -18.49 11.25
C ALA A 108 -5.94 -18.77 11.90
N THR A 109 -7.03 -18.86 11.12
CA THR A 109 -8.36 -19.22 11.67
C THR A 109 -8.43 -20.64 12.24
N THR A 110 -7.45 -21.49 11.92
CA THR A 110 -7.37 -22.88 12.37
C THR A 110 -6.62 -23.02 13.70
N GLU A 111 -5.83 -22.03 14.09
CA GLU A 111 -4.91 -22.10 15.23
C GLU A 111 -5.28 -21.08 16.33
N SER A 112 -5.33 -21.51 17.58
CA SER A 112 -5.57 -20.62 18.73
C SER A 112 -4.28 -19.89 19.12
N LEU A 113 -3.88 -18.88 18.34
CA LEU A 113 -2.70 -18.06 18.60
C LEU A 113 -2.99 -16.95 19.62
N THR A 114 -2.00 -16.62 20.46
CA THR A 114 -2.05 -15.39 21.25
C THR A 114 -1.91 -14.16 20.36
N SER A 115 -2.31 -12.98 20.86
CA SER A 115 -2.19 -11.73 20.09
C SER A 115 -0.74 -11.35 19.76
N LYS A 116 0.26 -11.81 20.52
CA LYS A 116 1.67 -11.56 20.23
C LYS A 116 2.15 -12.47 19.10
N GLU A 117 1.92 -13.77 19.21
CA GLU A 117 2.28 -14.74 18.17
C GLU A 117 1.65 -14.39 16.84
N PHE A 118 0.38 -13.97 16.85
CA PHE A 118 -0.27 -13.49 15.63
C PHE A 118 0.48 -12.33 14.97
N ARG A 119 0.93 -11.34 15.75
CA ARG A 119 1.69 -10.20 15.21
C ARG A 119 3.07 -10.62 14.69
N ASP A 120 3.75 -11.50 15.41
CA ASP A 120 5.07 -11.99 15.02
C ASP A 120 4.97 -12.79 13.71
N CYS A 121 4.03 -13.75 13.61
CA CYS A 121 3.80 -14.50 12.37
C CYS A 121 3.30 -13.61 11.22
N PHE A 122 2.50 -12.58 11.52
CA PHE A 122 2.04 -11.61 10.53
C PHE A 122 3.22 -10.79 9.96
N ALA A 123 4.12 -10.32 10.84
CA ALA A 123 5.34 -9.62 10.43
C ALA A 123 6.23 -10.53 9.58
N GLU A 124 6.44 -11.78 10.00
CA GLU A 124 7.21 -12.77 9.23
C GLU A 124 6.61 -13.05 7.85
N ALA A 125 5.27 -13.11 7.74
CA ALA A 125 4.61 -13.28 6.45
C ALA A 125 4.91 -12.11 5.50
N ILE A 126 4.91 -10.87 6.01
CA ILE A 126 5.26 -9.67 5.24
C ILE A 126 6.74 -9.70 4.83
N ILE A 127 7.64 -9.94 5.78
CA ILE A 127 9.09 -10.01 5.53
C ILE A 127 9.41 -11.06 4.47
N THR A 128 8.79 -12.24 4.58
CA THR A 128 8.92 -13.33 3.60
C THR A 128 8.51 -12.88 2.20
N GLU A 129 7.39 -12.17 2.05
CA GLU A 129 6.94 -11.72 0.73
C GLU A 129 7.82 -10.60 0.16
N VAL A 130 8.34 -9.71 1.00
CA VAL A 130 9.35 -8.71 0.59
C VAL A 130 10.60 -9.39 0.05
N HIS A 131 11.12 -10.40 0.75
CA HIS A 131 12.26 -11.18 0.26
C HIS A 131 11.95 -11.94 -1.04
N ASN A 132 10.76 -12.54 -1.16
CA ASN A 132 10.38 -13.23 -2.41
C ASN A 132 10.33 -12.29 -3.61
N LEU A 133 9.88 -11.04 -3.41
CA LEU A 133 9.88 -10.01 -4.44
C LEU A 133 11.30 -9.60 -4.83
N ASP A 134 12.18 -9.39 -3.84
CA ASP A 134 13.59 -9.07 -4.06
C ASP A 134 14.34 -10.19 -4.81
N ASP A 135 14.08 -11.44 -4.42
CA ASP A 135 14.54 -12.64 -5.12
C ASP A 135 14.06 -12.69 -6.57
N ALA A 136 12.78 -12.36 -6.80
CA ALA A 136 12.19 -12.33 -8.14
C ALA A 136 12.86 -11.25 -9.01
N ILE A 137 13.10 -10.06 -8.45
CA ILE A 137 13.85 -8.98 -9.11
C ILE A 137 15.28 -9.44 -9.42
N SER A 138 15.98 -10.04 -8.47
CA SER A 138 17.37 -10.50 -8.62
C SER A 138 17.55 -11.56 -9.71
N ARG A 139 16.52 -12.36 -10.00
CA ARG A 139 16.51 -13.36 -11.09
C ARG A 139 16.18 -12.76 -12.47
N MET A 140 15.82 -11.49 -12.56
CA MET A 140 15.57 -10.83 -13.85
C MET A 140 16.86 -10.56 -14.60
N HIS A 141 16.73 -10.25 -15.90
CA HIS A 141 17.90 -10.00 -16.74
C HIS A 141 18.74 -8.83 -16.19
N ALA A 142 20.05 -9.06 -16.04
CA ALA A 142 20.97 -8.14 -15.37
C ALA A 142 20.98 -6.72 -15.96
N SER A 143 20.65 -6.54 -17.25
CA SER A 143 20.51 -5.20 -17.86
C SER A 143 19.47 -4.31 -17.18
N TYR A 144 18.52 -4.89 -16.44
CA TYR A 144 17.47 -4.17 -15.75
C TYR A 144 17.78 -3.95 -14.26
N THR A 145 18.62 -4.79 -13.65
CA THR A 145 18.72 -4.90 -12.18
C THR A 145 20.13 -4.76 -11.62
N LEU A 146 21.19 -4.89 -12.44
CA LEU A 146 22.58 -4.94 -11.93
C LEU A 146 23.03 -3.66 -11.20
N TYR A 147 22.51 -2.50 -11.61
CA TYR A 147 22.86 -1.19 -11.02
C TYR A 147 21.62 -0.37 -10.68
N THR A 148 20.47 -1.04 -10.52
CA THR A 148 19.19 -0.38 -10.27
C THR A 148 18.60 -0.93 -8.99
N GLY A 149 17.80 -0.09 -8.32
CA GLY A 149 17.17 -0.46 -7.06
C GLY A 149 16.02 0.47 -6.77
N SER A 150 15.35 0.21 -5.65
CA SER A 150 14.34 1.12 -5.13
C SER A 150 14.25 0.99 -3.62
N THR A 151 13.88 2.07 -2.95
CA THR A 151 13.34 1.98 -1.59
C THR A 151 11.94 1.35 -1.62
N LEU A 152 11.45 0.97 -0.45
CA LEU A 152 10.08 0.58 -0.22
C LEU A 152 9.62 1.20 1.10
N ILE A 153 8.64 2.10 1.06
CA ILE A 153 7.84 2.45 2.23
C ILE A 153 6.39 2.06 1.95
N SER A 154 5.78 1.29 2.84
CA SER A 154 4.40 0.86 2.68
C SER A 154 3.65 0.94 4.00
N VAL A 155 2.41 1.43 3.94
CA VAL A 155 1.45 1.43 5.03
C VAL A 155 0.34 0.46 4.69
N ILE A 156 0.12 -0.51 5.57
CA ILE A 156 -0.93 -1.51 5.49
C ILE A 156 -1.92 -1.22 6.61
N LEU A 157 -3.18 -0.98 6.27
CA LEU A 157 -4.26 -0.82 7.23
C LEU A 157 -5.24 -1.99 7.10
N GLU A 158 -5.36 -2.78 8.16
CA GLU A 158 -6.25 -3.93 8.24
C GLU A 158 -7.40 -3.69 9.22
N LYS A 159 -8.60 -4.14 8.83
CA LYS A 159 -9.81 -4.12 9.67
C LYS A 159 -10.10 -2.74 10.27
N HIS A 160 -9.67 -1.68 9.58
CA HIS A 160 -9.74 -0.29 10.03
C HIS A 160 -9.11 -0.02 11.41
N ARG A 161 -8.18 -0.87 11.86
CA ARG A 161 -7.67 -0.85 13.23
C ARG A 161 -6.16 -1.03 13.33
N TYR A 162 -5.58 -1.93 12.54
CA TYR A 162 -4.17 -2.27 12.65
C TYR A 162 -3.41 -1.61 11.52
N LEU A 163 -2.46 -0.75 11.88
CA LEU A 163 -1.58 -0.08 10.94
C LEU A 163 -0.20 -0.72 11.06
N THR A 164 0.29 -1.27 9.96
CA THR A 164 1.63 -1.85 9.83
C THR A 164 2.41 -1.02 8.83
N VAL A 165 3.66 -0.68 9.17
CA VAL A 165 4.58 0.01 8.27
C VAL A 165 5.72 -0.93 7.89
N VAL A 166 6.00 -1.00 6.59
CA VAL A 166 7.14 -1.71 6.02
C VAL A 166 8.10 -0.67 5.47
N ASN A 167 9.33 -0.64 5.96
CA ASN A 167 10.38 0.25 5.45
C ASN A 167 11.62 -0.52 5.02
N VAL A 168 12.09 -0.23 3.81
CA VAL A 168 13.38 -0.67 3.26
C VAL A 168 14.00 0.52 2.56
N GLY A 169 15.07 1.07 3.14
CA GLY A 169 15.77 2.25 2.64
C GLY A 169 15.40 3.50 3.42
N ASP A 170 15.47 4.66 2.76
CA ASP A 170 15.40 5.98 3.40
C ASP A 170 14.18 6.82 2.98
N SER A 171 13.18 6.17 2.38
CA SER A 171 11.82 6.69 2.40
C SER A 171 11.23 6.65 3.82
N ARG A 172 10.21 7.46 4.09
CA ARG A 172 9.71 7.63 5.47
C ARG A 172 8.20 7.71 5.58
N ALA A 173 7.64 7.04 6.58
CA ALA A 173 6.26 7.21 7.03
C ALA A 173 6.20 7.99 8.35
N VAL A 174 5.30 8.96 8.42
CA VAL A 174 5.06 9.79 9.61
C VAL A 174 3.55 9.92 9.80
N ALA A 175 3.06 9.65 11.01
CA ALA A 175 1.67 9.91 11.40
C ALA A 175 1.53 11.30 12.03
N CYS A 176 0.32 11.82 11.96
CA CYS A 176 -0.10 12.97 12.75
C CYS A 176 -1.08 12.47 13.82
N ASP A 177 -0.77 12.69 15.10
CA ASP A 177 -1.65 12.27 16.18
C ASP A 177 -2.83 13.24 16.39
N GLY A 178 -3.77 12.89 17.27
CA GLY A 178 -4.93 13.73 17.58
C GLY A 178 -4.61 15.10 18.21
N ARG A 179 -3.34 15.37 18.54
CA ARG A 179 -2.84 16.66 19.05
C ARG A 179 -2.09 17.44 17.97
N GLY A 180 -2.04 16.94 16.73
CA GLY A 180 -1.32 17.58 15.63
C GLY A 180 0.19 17.33 15.63
N ARG A 181 0.68 16.36 16.42
CA ARG A 181 2.12 16.07 16.51
C ARG A 181 2.54 15.04 15.47
N ALA A 182 3.72 15.26 14.87
CA ALA A 182 4.36 14.29 14.01
C ALA A 182 4.89 13.11 14.85
N VAL A 183 4.51 11.90 14.49
CA VAL A 183 4.94 10.64 15.11
C VAL A 183 5.64 9.82 14.02
N PRO A 184 6.96 9.60 14.10
CA PRO A 184 7.65 8.74 13.13
C PRO A 184 7.08 7.32 13.22
N LEU A 185 6.79 6.73 12.07
CA LEU A 185 6.34 5.34 11.96
C LEU A 185 7.39 4.42 11.33
N SER A 186 8.47 5.00 10.81
CA SER A 186 9.63 4.29 10.29
C SER A 186 10.91 5.03 10.64
N GLU A 187 12.01 4.30 10.64
CA GLU A 187 13.37 4.83 10.75
C GLU A 187 14.08 4.59 9.41
N ASP A 188 14.80 5.61 8.92
CA ASP A 188 15.53 5.48 7.65
C ASP A 188 16.68 4.50 7.83
N HIS A 189 16.92 3.63 6.85
CA HIS A 189 18.10 2.79 6.83
C HIS A 189 19.26 3.54 6.17
N LYS A 190 20.17 4.09 6.97
CA LYS A 190 21.35 4.81 6.50
C LYS A 190 22.62 3.99 6.74
N PRO A 191 23.62 4.03 5.83
CA PRO A 191 24.88 3.30 6.04
C PRO A 191 25.67 3.71 7.29
N SER A 192 25.40 4.89 7.84
CA SER A 192 26.03 5.41 9.06
C SER A 192 25.40 4.88 10.35
N ASP A 193 24.26 4.19 10.26
CA ASP A 193 23.56 3.68 11.44
C ASP A 193 24.40 2.54 12.03
N VAL A 194 24.87 2.75 13.25
CA VAL A 194 25.58 1.74 14.02
C VAL A 194 24.55 0.80 14.63
N SER A 195 24.59 -0.46 14.19
CA SER A 195 23.81 -1.57 14.75
C SER A 195 24.15 -1.84 16.21
#